data_AF-A0A8K0GSA8-F1
#
_entry.id   AF-A0A8K0GSA8-F1
#
_cell.length_a   1.000
_cell.length_b   1.000
_cell.length_c   1.000
_cell.angle_alpha   90.00
_cell.angle_beta   90.00
_cell.angle_gamma   90.00
#
_symmetry.space_group_name_H-M   'P 1'
#
loop_
_entity.id
_entity.type
_entity.pdbx_description
1 polymer ?
#
loop_
_entity_poly.entity_id
_entity_poly.type
_entity_poly.pdbx_seq_one_letter_code
_entity_poly.pdbx_strand_id
1 'polypeptide(L)'
;MSTMSFLSNLNLSHNNLTGIIPLGTQLQSFTATSFIGNNLCGPPLTLNCNTSGGSAEKNIEDDDCELSWPWFHIGMVVGFAAGFCGVCGALIFNKTGRYNYFRFLDYMTDKIYVVIAIKLRWFHQKLRRCYNGE
;
A
#
# COMPACT_ATOMS: atom_id res chain seq x y z
N MET A 1 26.79 38.37 15.57
CA MET A 1 25.88 37.22 15.42
C MET A 1 24.50 37.77 15.12
N SER A 2 23.98 37.55 13.91
CA SER A 2 22.70 38.10 13.49
C SER A 2 21.56 37.26 14.07
N THR A 3 21.04 37.66 15.23
CA THR A 3 19.80 37.10 15.80
C THR A 3 18.62 37.68 15.03
N MET A 4 18.08 36.94 14.06
CA MET A 4 16.83 37.31 13.40
C MET A 4 15.65 37.01 14.33
N SER A 5 15.10 38.05 14.96
CA SER A 5 14.02 37.95 15.96
C SER A 5 12.64 38.39 15.45
N PHE A 6 12.39 38.40 14.14
CA PHE A 6 11.21 39.05 13.55
C PHE A 6 10.40 38.21 12.53
N LEU A 7 10.51 36.88 12.52
CA LEU A 7 9.63 36.08 11.65
C LEU A 7 8.20 36.07 12.21
N SER A 8 7.28 36.66 11.44
CA SER A 8 5.84 36.69 11.77
C SER A 8 5.09 35.46 11.27
N ASN A 9 5.56 34.83 10.19
CA ASN A 9 4.92 33.65 9.62
C ASN A 9 6.00 32.70 9.09
N LEU A 10 5.85 31.41 9.39
CA LEU A 10 6.74 30.35 8.96
C LEU A 10 5.89 29.13 8.65
N ASN A 11 6.07 28.57 7.44
CA ASN A 11 5.45 27.31 7.04
C ASN A 11 6.52 26.39 6.46
N LEU A 12 6.77 25.28 7.14
CA LEU A 12 7.69 24.20 6.77
C LEU A 12 6.92 22.90 6.50
N SER A 13 5.59 22.94 6.37
CA SER A 13 4.79 21.74 6.18
C SER A 13 5.15 20.99 4.90
N HIS A 14 4.97 19.67 4.91
CA HIS A 14 5.16 18.78 3.77
C HIS A 14 6.55 18.90 3.11
N ASN A 15 7.60 18.90 3.93
CA ASN A 15 8.97 18.77 3.48
C ASN A 15 9.57 17.45 3.98
N ASN A 16 10.81 17.17 3.62
CA ASN A 16 11.52 15.97 4.06
C ASN A 16 12.51 16.26 5.21
N LEU A 17 12.08 17.07 6.19
CA LEU A 17 12.93 17.44 7.33
C LEU A 17 12.89 16.35 8.41
N THR A 18 14.05 16.05 9.00
CA THR A 18 14.21 15.00 10.01
C THR A 18 14.91 15.53 11.25
N GLY A 19 14.52 15.05 12.44
CA GLY A 19 15.25 15.29 13.69
C GLY A 19 14.53 16.19 14.70
N ILE A 20 15.29 16.73 15.65
CA ILE A 20 14.75 17.46 16.81
C ILE A 20 14.59 18.95 16.47
N ILE A 21 13.42 19.51 16.78
CA ILE A 21 13.22 20.97 16.68
C ILE A 21 14.07 21.66 17.76
N PRO A 22 14.97 22.58 17.40
CA PRO A 22 15.88 23.21 18.35
C PRO A 22 15.12 24.06 19.38
N LEU A 23 15.41 23.81 20.66
CA LEU A 23 14.78 24.47 21.79
C LEU A 23 15.28 25.92 21.95
N GLY A 24 14.43 26.83 22.42
CA GLY A 24 14.83 28.22 22.71
C GLY A 24 14.94 29.12 21.48
N THR A 25 14.36 28.71 20.35
CA THR A 25 14.30 29.50 19.11
C THR A 25 12.89 30.05 18.87
N GLN A 26 12.75 31.03 17.96
CA GLN A 26 11.44 31.52 17.50
C GLN A 26 10.60 30.42 16.83
N LEU A 27 11.19 29.26 16.50
CA LEU A 27 10.44 28.12 15.95
C LEU A 27 9.33 27.63 16.88
N GLN A 28 9.51 27.79 18.20
CA GLN A 28 8.54 27.38 19.21
C GLN A 28 7.32 28.28 19.31
N SER A 29 7.37 29.51 18.76
CA SER A 29 6.20 30.39 18.73
C SER A 29 5.26 30.08 17.56
N PHE A 30 5.65 29.23 16.60
CA PHE A 30 4.80 28.85 15.47
C PHE A 30 3.93 27.64 15.80
N THR A 31 2.80 27.53 15.11
CA THR A 31 1.83 26.43 15.30
C THR A 31 2.39 25.11 14.79
N ALA A 32 2.01 23.98 15.41
CA ALA A 32 2.38 22.63 14.97
C ALA A 32 2.04 22.34 13.49
N THR A 33 1.01 22.99 12.94
CA THR A 33 0.62 22.89 11.52
C THR A 33 1.72 23.35 10.57
N SER A 34 2.56 24.30 10.99
CA SER A 34 3.71 24.76 10.20
C SER A 34 4.79 23.69 10.04
N PHE A 35 4.70 22.56 10.74
CA PHE A 35 5.70 21.49 10.73
C PHE A 35 5.11 20.14 10.32
N ILE A 36 3.81 20.06 10.02
CA ILE A 36 3.12 18.80 9.67
C ILE A 36 3.70 18.18 8.40
N GLY A 37 3.69 16.85 8.30
CA GLY A 37 4.20 16.15 7.12
C GLY A 37 5.73 16.13 6.99
N ASN A 38 6.46 16.29 8.10
CA ASN A 38 7.91 16.08 8.21
C ASN A 38 8.19 15.05 9.32
N ASN A 39 9.40 14.48 9.35
CA ASN A 39 9.89 13.56 10.39
C ASN A 39 10.57 14.31 11.54
N LEU A 40 9.91 15.37 12.02
CA LEU A 40 10.38 16.22 13.12
C LEU A 40 9.76 15.82 14.45
N CYS A 41 10.50 16.00 15.54
CA CYS A 41 10.03 15.72 16.90
C CYS A 41 10.41 16.86 17.86
N GLY A 42 9.68 16.98 18.98
CA GLY A 42 9.82 18.06 19.96
C GLY A 42 8.82 19.21 19.79
N PRO A 43 8.69 20.12 20.79
CA PRO A 43 7.71 21.21 20.77
C PRO A 43 7.90 22.13 19.56
N PRO A 44 6.83 22.57 18.86
CA PRO A 44 5.40 22.49 19.22
C PRO A 44 4.68 21.18 18.85
N LEU A 45 5.37 20.17 18.31
CA LEU A 45 4.77 18.87 18.01
C LEU A 45 4.66 18.03 19.29
N THR A 46 3.64 17.18 19.36
CA THR A 46 3.39 16.25 20.47
C THR A 46 4.28 15.01 20.46
N LEU A 47 5.10 14.84 19.41
CA LEU A 47 5.99 13.69 19.26
C LEU A 47 7.28 13.90 20.06
N ASN A 48 7.47 13.14 21.14
CA ASN A 48 8.68 13.21 21.96
C ASN A 48 9.87 12.47 21.31
N CYS A 49 10.99 13.17 21.14
CA CYS A 49 12.25 12.59 20.68
C CYS A 49 12.94 11.78 21.79
N ASN A 50 12.47 10.57 22.10
CA ASN A 50 13.18 9.75 23.08
C ASN A 50 14.38 9.07 22.41
N THR A 51 15.60 9.51 22.73
CA THR A 51 16.85 8.85 22.31
C THR A 51 17.46 8.07 23.48
N SER A 52 17.63 6.76 23.26
CA SER A 52 18.25 5.67 24.06
C SER A 52 17.21 4.62 24.45
N GLY A 53 17.31 3.32 24.15
CA GLY A 53 18.36 2.46 23.62
C GLY A 53 18.18 1.08 24.30
N GLY A 54 17.72 0.05 23.58
CA GLY A 54 17.64 -1.33 24.10
C GLY A 54 16.41 -2.14 23.66
N SER A 55 16.64 -3.05 22.71
CA SER A 55 15.87 -4.26 22.37
C SER A 55 14.34 -4.18 22.28
N ALA A 56 13.87 -3.96 21.05
CA ALA A 56 12.96 -4.92 20.44
C ALA A 56 13.38 -5.08 18.99
N GLU A 57 14.34 -5.97 18.77
CA GLU A 57 14.54 -6.61 17.48
C GLU A 57 13.22 -7.29 17.10
N LYS A 58 12.46 -6.62 16.26
CA LYS A 58 11.56 -7.28 15.33
C LYS A 58 11.76 -6.57 14.00
N ASN A 59 12.71 -7.11 13.24
CA ASN A 59 12.84 -6.90 11.82
C ASN A 59 11.47 -7.12 11.18
N ILE A 60 10.80 -6.03 10.84
CA ILE A 60 9.92 -5.97 9.67
C ILE A 60 10.34 -4.68 8.98
N GLU A 61 11.24 -4.83 8.01
CA GLU A 61 11.26 -3.92 6.87
C GLU A 61 9.83 -3.87 6.33
N ASP A 62 9.19 -2.72 6.47
CA ASP A 62 8.23 -2.21 5.50
C ASP A 62 8.30 -0.69 5.64
N ASP A 63 9.35 -0.16 4.99
CA ASP A 63 9.32 1.18 4.43
C ASP A 63 8.26 1.17 3.34
N ASP A 64 7.03 1.54 3.69
CA ASP A 64 6.02 2.04 2.77
C ASP A 64 5.05 2.93 3.55
N CYS A 65 5.47 4.17 3.75
CA CYS A 65 4.56 5.27 4.01
C CYS A 65 3.75 5.58 2.74
N GLU A 66 2.90 4.67 2.29
CA GLU A 66 1.70 5.02 1.54
C GLU A 66 0.52 4.74 2.46
N LEU A 67 -0.02 5.81 3.01
CA LEU A 67 -1.10 5.83 4.01
C LEU A 67 -2.43 5.43 3.34
N SER A 68 -2.47 4.21 2.82
CA SER A 68 -3.67 3.55 2.35
C SER A 68 -4.34 2.96 3.58
N TRP A 69 -5.45 3.58 3.98
CA TRP A 69 -6.05 3.47 5.30
C TRP A 69 -6.11 2.01 5.78
N PRO A 70 -5.45 1.64 6.90
CA PRO A 70 -5.43 0.26 7.41
C PRO A 70 -6.83 -0.35 7.55
N TRP A 71 -7.81 0.50 7.88
CA TRP A 71 -9.21 0.12 7.97
C TRP A 71 -9.82 -0.31 6.62
N PHE A 72 -9.43 0.33 5.52
CA PHE A 72 -9.89 -0.01 4.19
C PHE A 72 -9.33 -1.37 3.74
N HIS A 73 -8.05 -1.64 4.01
CA HIS A 73 -7.44 -2.95 3.72
C HIS A 73 -8.08 -4.07 4.53
N ILE A 74 -8.31 -3.85 5.83
CA ILE A 74 -9.02 -4.82 6.68
C ILE A 74 -10.45 -5.04 6.16
N GLY A 75 -11.16 -3.96 5.80
CA GLY A 75 -12.49 -4.02 5.21
C GLY A 75 -12.53 -4.78 3.88
N MET A 76 -11.53 -4.58 3.01
CA MET A 76 -11.40 -5.27 1.74
C MET A 76 -11.20 -6.78 1.96
N VAL A 77 -10.28 -7.17 2.84
CA VAL A 77 -9.98 -8.58 3.14
C VAL A 77 -11.20 -9.27 3.76
N VAL A 78 -11.83 -8.64 4.75
CA VAL A 78 -13.01 -9.20 5.43
C VAL A 78 -14.19 -9.28 4.46
N GLY A 79 -14.42 -8.23 3.66
CA GLY A 79 -15.49 -8.19 2.66
C GLY A 79 -15.29 -9.27 1.59
N PHE A 80 -14.06 -9.45 1.10
CA PHE A 80 -13.72 -10.52 0.17
C PHE A 80 -13.96 -11.90 0.78
N ALA A 81 -13.49 -12.15 2.00
CA ALA A 81 -13.68 -13.42 2.68
C ALA A 81 -15.18 -13.73 2.89
N ALA A 82 -15.96 -12.76 3.37
CA ALA A 82 -17.39 -12.92 3.58
C ALA A 82 -18.16 -13.18 2.27
N GLY A 83 -17.88 -12.39 1.22
CA GLY A 83 -18.49 -12.56 -0.09
C GLY A 83 -18.14 -13.89 -0.73
N PHE A 84 -16.86 -14.27 -0.70
CA PHE A 84 -16.39 -15.55 -1.22
C PHE A 84 -17.03 -16.74 -0.49
N CYS A 85 -17.05 -16.72 0.84
CA CYS A 85 -17.72 -17.74 1.65
C CYS A 85 -19.22 -17.82 1.33
N GLY A 86 -19.90 -16.70 1.13
CA GLY A 86 -21.30 -16.66 0.73
C GLY A 86 -21.56 -17.33 -0.61
N VAL A 87 -20.76 -16.99 -1.64
CA VAL A 87 -20.87 -17.59 -2.98
C VAL A 87 -20.56 -19.09 -2.94
N CYS A 88 -19.45 -19.49 -2.31
CA CYS A 88 -19.08 -20.89 -2.16
C CYS A 88 -20.15 -21.66 -1.37
N GLY A 89 -20.66 -21.10 -0.28
CA GLY A 89 -21.74 -21.69 0.52
C GLY A 89 -23.03 -21.89 -0.29
N ALA A 90 -23.45 -20.88 -1.05
CA ALA A 90 -24.62 -20.96 -1.93
C ALA A 90 -24.46 -22.03 -3.02
N LEU A 91 -23.27 -22.15 -3.62
CA LEU A 91 -22.95 -23.20 -4.61
C LEU A 91 -22.94 -24.60 -3.99
N ILE A 92 -22.47 -24.76 -2.75
CA ILE A 92 -22.49 -26.04 -2.03
C ILE A 92 -23.92 -26.43 -1.64
N PHE A 93 -24.72 -25.47 -1.14
CA PHE A 93 -26.10 -25.70 -0.74
C PHE A 93 -27.03 -25.96 -1.93
N ASN A 94 -26.77 -25.33 -3.08
CA ASN A 94 -27.48 -25.58 -4.33
C ASN A 94 -27.01 -26.89 -5.00
N LYS A 95 -27.19 -27.99 -4.27
CA LYS A 95 -26.77 -29.36 -4.62
C LYS A 95 -27.39 -29.84 -5.93
N THR A 96 -28.57 -29.34 -6.26
CA THR A 96 -29.35 -29.67 -7.47
C THR A 96 -28.77 -29.01 -8.73
N GLY A 97 -28.20 -27.80 -8.63
CA GLY A 97 -27.68 -27.05 -9.77
C GLY A 97 -26.15 -27.09 -9.95
N ARG A 98 -25.39 -27.44 -8.91
CA ARG A 98 -23.92 -27.31 -8.93
C ARG A 98 -23.23 -28.13 -10.03
N TYR A 99 -23.70 -29.33 -10.34
CA TYR A 99 -23.12 -30.15 -11.40
C TYR A 99 -23.25 -29.48 -12.77
N ASN A 100 -24.39 -28.80 -13.03
CA ASN A 100 -24.59 -28.09 -14.28
C ASN A 100 -23.73 -26.82 -14.37
N TYR A 101 -23.56 -26.12 -13.24
CA TYR A 101 -22.66 -24.97 -13.15
C TYR A 101 -21.19 -25.36 -13.34
N PHE A 102 -20.69 -26.38 -12.63
CA PHE A 102 -19.32 -26.88 -12.78
C PHE A 102 -19.05 -27.40 -14.18
N ARG A 103 -20.01 -28.15 -14.77
CA ARG A 103 -19.88 -28.62 -16.15
C ARG A 103 -19.82 -27.48 -17.17
N PHE A 104 -20.55 -26.41 -16.95
CA PHE A 104 -20.47 -25.22 -17.80
C PHE A 104 -19.11 -24.51 -17.65
N LEU A 105 -18.60 -24.34 -16.43
CA LEU A 105 -17.28 -23.76 -16.20
C LEU A 105 -16.16 -24.60 -16.83
N ASP A 106 -16.22 -25.92 -16.69
CA ASP A 106 -15.24 -26.84 -17.28
C ASP A 106 -15.23 -26.73 -18.81
N TYR A 107 -16.42 -26.71 -19.42
CA TYR A 107 -16.57 -26.50 -20.87
C TYR A 107 -16.01 -25.14 -21.33
N MET A 108 -16.29 -24.06 -20.60
CA MET A 108 -15.78 -22.73 -20.93
C MET A 108 -14.25 -22.66 -20.75
N THR A 109 -13.73 -23.30 -19.69
CA THR A 109 -12.30 -23.35 -19.37
C THR A 109 -11.52 -24.09 -20.44
N ASP A 110 -12.00 -25.25 -20.90
CA ASP A 110 -11.38 -26.01 -21.99
C ASP A 110 -11.28 -25.18 -23.28
N LYS A 111 -12.38 -24.52 -23.67
CA LYS A 111 -12.38 -23.62 -24.84
C LYS A 111 -11.38 -22.48 -24.71
N ILE A 112 -11.35 -21.82 -23.55
CA ILE A 112 -10.43 -20.72 -23.28
C ILE A 112 -8.98 -21.23 -23.31
N TYR A 113 -8.71 -22.37 -22.68
CA TYR A 113 -7.39 -23.00 -22.66
C TYR A 113 -6.89 -23.30 -24.07
N VAL A 114 -7.73 -23.88 -24.94
CA VAL A 114 -7.36 -24.15 -26.34
C VAL A 114 -7.05 -22.85 -27.10
N VAL A 115 -7.87 -21.80 -26.94
CA VAL A 115 -7.61 -20.50 -27.59
C VAL A 115 -6.30 -19.88 -27.09
N ILE A 116 -6.06 -19.89 -25.77
CA ILE A 116 -4.81 -19.40 -25.18
C ILE A 116 -3.64 -20.23 -25.68
N ALA A 117 -3.71 -21.55 -25.66
CA ALA A 117 -2.65 -22.43 -26.12
C ALA A 117 -2.32 -22.17 -27.60
N ILE A 118 -3.32 -22.00 -28.46
CA ILE A 118 -3.12 -21.64 -29.87
C ILE A 118 -2.48 -20.25 -29.99
N LYS A 119 -2.98 -19.24 -29.28
CA LYS A 119 -2.43 -17.88 -29.28
C LYS A 119 -0.98 -17.86 -28.79
N LEU A 120 -0.69 -18.58 -27.71
CA LEU A 120 0.64 -18.70 -27.11
C LEU A 120 1.59 -19.41 -28.07
N ARG A 121 1.12 -20.46 -28.75
CA ARG A 121 1.91 -21.19 -29.76
C ARG A 121 2.19 -20.35 -30.98
N TRP A 122 1.19 -19.61 -31.48
CA TRP A 122 1.35 -18.65 -32.57
C TRP A 122 2.33 -17.53 -32.18
N PHE A 123 2.19 -16.98 -30.97
CA PHE A 123 3.06 -15.93 -30.45
C PHE A 123 4.49 -16.43 -30.29
N HIS A 124 4.69 -17.62 -29.72
CA HIS A 124 5.98 -18.27 -29.59
C HIS A 124 6.63 -18.54 -30.95
N GLN A 125 5.86 -19.00 -31.95
CA GLN A 125 6.36 -19.17 -33.33
C GLN A 125 6.74 -17.83 -33.97
N LYS A 126 5.96 -16.77 -33.73
CA LYS A 126 6.27 -15.43 -34.23
C LYS A 126 7.55 -14.88 -33.60
N LEU A 127 7.72 -15.03 -32.28
CA LEU A 127 8.95 -14.68 -31.58
C LEU A 127 10.16 -15.45 -32.12
N ARG A 128 10.01 -16.76 -32.36
CA ARG A 128 11.09 -17.59 -32.92
C ARG A 128 11.49 -17.13 -34.34
N ARG A 129 10.53 -16.69 -35.17
CA ARG A 129 10.83 -16.10 -36.48
C ARG A 129 11.59 -14.76 -36.37
N CYS A 130 11.15 -13.87 -35.48
CA CYS A 130 11.87 -12.61 -35.24
C CYS A 130 13.29 -12.82 -34.69
N TYR A 131 13.48 -13.84 -33.85
CA TYR A 131 14.80 -14.19 -33.32
C TYR A 131 15.74 -14.77 -34.39
N ASN A 132 15.22 -15.56 -35.33
CA ASN A 132 16.01 -16.17 -36.41
C ASN A 132 16.29 -15.23 -37.59
N GLY A 133 15.75 -14.00 -37.60
CA GLY A 133 16.15 -12.96 -38.55
C GLY A 133 15.71 -13.15 -40.01
N GLU A 134 14.56 -13.79 -40.25
CA GLU A 134 13.85 -13.76 -41.56
C GLU A 134 12.72 -12.73 -41.57
#